data_AF-A0AAV2KY40-F1
#
_entry.id   AF-A0AAV2KY40-F1
#
_cell.length_a   1.000
_cell.length_b   1.000
_cell.length_c   1.000
_cell.angle_alpha   90.00
_cell.angle_beta   90.00
_cell.angle_gamma   90.00
#
_symmetry.space_group_name_H-M   'P 1'
#
loop_
_entity.id
_entity.type
_entity.pdbx_description
1 polymer ?
#
loop_
_entity_poly.entity_id
_entity_poly.type
_entity_poly.pdbx_seq_one_letter_code
_entity_poly.pdbx_strand_id
1 'polypeptide(L)'
;MAVTGKVKLFVCLGIMLFELGHCNVACRNDKGKEVDWYILYKLPQFTGDGLKYLYMDESTNGWRESEERINSASGSVAKTLKPLFDYYKKKTEGFGYILYNDQPPKTPAPSSFGHAKGVVMLDRISGVWLSHTTPRFPSYQSEDFWPVSGTTYAQTFLCVTYAYIEFRKIGTHLKYIHAYSFDSYIPPYFLEELKCVEQRSCYPKNEPWFKVMELTSRKGHRFKSFAKYSRFQDDLYAGLIVKFTKQDLFVKSWGKLRQPLPSVCSNTIPHHVYNINEVNPHRRGPFDVTVDHSKCLRREVWTKMKQALKRTSVGKVQVHTAALVAPVTAAPRAAASNKRHKRSLETRTTAEHIFQLLNAFIHENGLDWKKCVGVCTDGARAMTGRNSGVATRIREVAPEMRWTHCSIHREALAVKKMPDDLKSVLDSAVKTVNFIKSRPMNARLFHVLCDEMGSEHVQLLLHTEKAASV
;
A
#
# COMPACT_ATOMS: atom_id res chain seq x y z
N MET A 1 64.96 17.36 15.25
CA MET A 1 64.17 17.09 14.03
C MET A 1 62.89 16.39 14.44
N ALA A 2 61.77 17.09 14.33
CA ALA A 2 60.49 16.69 14.90
C ALA A 2 59.77 15.66 14.02
N VAL A 3 59.42 14.53 14.63
CA VAL A 3 58.41 13.59 14.15
C VAL A 3 57.06 14.32 14.17
N THR A 4 56.43 14.51 13.02
CA THR A 4 55.05 15.00 12.95
C THR A 4 54.19 13.97 12.25
N GLY A 5 53.51 13.15 13.06
CA GLY A 5 52.50 12.21 12.61
C GLY A 5 51.31 12.94 11.99
N LYS A 6 50.90 12.51 10.80
CA LYS A 6 49.60 12.90 10.23
C LYS A 6 48.59 11.81 10.55
N VAL A 7 47.75 12.09 11.55
CA VAL A 7 46.53 11.35 11.86
C VAL A 7 45.64 11.33 10.62
N LYS A 8 45.45 10.17 9.99
CA LYS A 8 44.45 9.97 8.94
C LYS A 8 43.08 9.80 9.60
N LEU A 9 42.29 10.87 9.62
CA LEU A 9 40.89 10.82 10.01
C LEU A 9 40.08 10.13 8.89
N PHE A 10 39.71 8.88 9.11
CA PHE A 10 38.72 8.18 8.28
C PHE A 10 37.31 8.69 8.64
N VAL A 11 36.65 9.38 7.72
CA VAL A 11 35.20 9.61 7.76
C VAL A 11 34.56 8.69 6.73
N CYS A 12 34.17 7.50 7.19
CA CYS A 12 33.30 6.61 6.43
C CYS A 12 31.89 7.21 6.42
N LEU A 13 31.51 7.94 5.36
CA LEU A 13 30.10 8.06 5.00
C LEU A 13 29.69 6.77 4.28
N GLY A 14 29.61 5.70 5.07
CA GLY A 14 28.96 4.49 4.64
C GLY A 14 27.48 4.77 4.55
N ILE A 15 26.97 5.05 3.35
CA ILE A 15 25.60 4.67 3.02
C ILE A 15 25.63 3.15 2.86
N MET A 16 25.73 2.45 3.99
CA MET A 16 25.06 1.17 4.13
C MET A 16 23.60 1.52 3.86
N LEU A 17 23.09 1.14 2.69
CA LEU A 17 21.67 0.88 2.54
C LEU A 17 21.39 -0.32 3.46
N PHE A 18 21.32 -0.05 4.76
CA PHE A 18 20.40 -0.79 5.58
C PHE A 18 19.05 -0.54 4.92
N GLU A 19 18.41 -1.60 4.45
CA GLU A 19 16.96 -1.59 4.51
C GLU A 19 16.62 -1.42 5.99
N LEU A 20 16.55 -0.16 6.43
CA LEU A 20 15.73 0.20 7.57
C LEU A 20 14.40 -0.46 7.24
N GLY A 21 14.04 -1.49 8.02
CA GLY A 21 12.75 -2.15 7.98
C GLY A 21 11.66 -1.16 8.31
N HIS A 22 11.43 -0.20 7.42
CA HIS A 22 10.24 0.59 7.39
C HIS A 22 9.15 -0.41 7.07
N CYS A 23 8.19 -0.50 7.97
CA CYS A 23 6.97 -1.24 7.79
C CYS A 23 6.18 -0.58 6.64
N ASN A 24 6.61 -0.81 5.39
CA ASN A 24 6.03 -0.17 4.22
C ASN A 24 4.70 -0.88 3.94
N VAL A 25 3.61 -0.16 4.21
CA VAL A 25 2.27 -0.67 4.02
C VAL A 25 1.93 -0.64 2.52
N ALA A 26 2.05 -1.80 1.88
CA ALA A 26 1.79 -1.98 0.46
C ALA A 26 1.24 -3.37 0.15
N CYS A 27 0.45 -3.48 -0.92
CA CYS A 27 0.03 -4.76 -1.46
C CYS A 27 1.27 -5.53 -1.95
N ARG A 28 1.37 -6.82 -1.60
CA ARG A 28 2.48 -7.68 -2.00
C ARG A 28 1.98 -8.92 -2.73
N ASN A 29 2.72 -9.34 -3.75
CA ASN A 29 2.47 -10.58 -4.45
C ASN A 29 3.16 -11.78 -3.78
N ASP A 30 2.98 -12.97 -4.34
CA ASP A 30 3.56 -14.23 -3.82
C ASP A 30 5.10 -14.23 -3.78
N LYS A 31 5.76 -13.33 -4.51
CA LYS A 31 7.22 -13.16 -4.44
C LYS A 31 7.66 -12.13 -3.40
N GLY A 32 6.72 -11.58 -2.61
CA GLY A 32 6.98 -10.51 -1.65
C GLY A 32 7.19 -9.13 -2.28
N LYS A 33 7.09 -9.02 -3.61
CA LYS A 33 7.28 -7.77 -4.34
C LYS A 33 6.07 -6.87 -4.18
N GLU A 34 6.32 -5.59 -3.96
CA GLU A 34 5.28 -4.56 -3.91
C GLU A 34 4.58 -4.42 -5.27
N VAL A 35 3.26 -4.44 -5.23
CA VAL A 35 2.37 -4.24 -6.36
C VAL A 35 1.39 -3.12 -6.03
N ASP A 36 0.97 -2.40 -7.06
CA ASP A 36 0.07 -1.26 -6.86
C ASP A 36 -1.35 -1.72 -6.50
N TRP A 37 -1.78 -2.81 -7.11
CA TRP A 37 -3.04 -3.47 -6.84
C TRP A 37 -2.91 -4.96 -7.19
N TYR A 38 -3.75 -5.79 -6.59
CA TYR A 38 -3.98 -7.15 -7.06
C TYR A 38 -5.43 -7.57 -6.81
N ILE A 39 -5.87 -8.55 -7.59
CA ILE A 39 -7.12 -9.26 -7.41
C ILE A 39 -6.78 -10.72 -7.13
N LEU A 40 -7.44 -11.29 -6.14
CA LEU A 40 -7.30 -12.68 -5.80
C LEU A 40 -8.69 -13.33 -5.73
N TYR A 41 -8.81 -14.50 -6.35
CA TYR A 41 -10.01 -15.30 -6.36
C TYR A 41 -9.71 -16.68 -5.79
N LYS A 42 -10.11 -16.93 -4.54
CA LYS A 42 -9.97 -18.22 -3.87
C LYS A 42 -11.01 -19.18 -4.43
N LEU A 43 -10.57 -20.36 -4.84
CA LEU A 43 -11.42 -21.40 -5.38
C LEU A 43 -12.20 -22.12 -4.26
N PRO A 44 -13.40 -22.63 -4.53
CA PRO A 44 -14.22 -23.33 -3.54
C PRO A 44 -13.68 -24.74 -3.26
N GLN A 45 -14.05 -25.30 -2.12
CA GLN A 45 -13.55 -26.61 -1.69
C GLN A 45 -13.87 -27.73 -2.67
N PHE A 46 -15.00 -27.69 -3.40
CA PHE A 46 -15.33 -28.75 -4.35
C PHE A 46 -14.29 -28.90 -5.49
N THR A 47 -13.45 -27.88 -5.74
CA THR A 47 -12.36 -27.91 -6.73
C THR A 47 -11.04 -28.46 -6.18
N GLY A 48 -11.01 -28.95 -4.93
CA GLY A 48 -9.84 -29.53 -4.27
C GLY A 48 -9.85 -29.33 -2.75
N ASP A 49 -8.84 -28.64 -2.24
CA ASP A 49 -8.71 -28.35 -0.80
C ASP A 49 -9.38 -27.04 -0.36
N GLY A 50 -9.90 -26.24 -1.31
CA GLY A 50 -10.52 -24.94 -1.02
C GLY A 50 -9.54 -23.85 -0.58
N LEU A 51 -8.23 -24.05 -0.72
CA LEU A 51 -7.18 -23.11 -0.35
C LEU A 51 -6.41 -22.56 -1.56
N LYS A 52 -6.57 -23.18 -2.74
CA LYS A 52 -6.03 -22.66 -4.01
C LYS A 52 -6.69 -21.35 -4.40
N TYR A 53 -5.95 -20.48 -5.08
CA TYR A 53 -6.50 -19.23 -5.60
C TYR A 53 -5.88 -18.83 -6.94
N LEU A 54 -6.68 -18.11 -7.71
CA LEU A 54 -6.24 -17.36 -8.88
C LEU A 54 -5.80 -15.96 -8.45
N TYR A 55 -4.79 -15.45 -9.11
CA TYR A 55 -4.17 -14.17 -8.81
C TYR A 55 -4.02 -13.34 -10.08
N MET A 56 -4.20 -12.03 -9.95
CA MET A 56 -3.99 -11.06 -11.02
C MET A 56 -3.40 -9.77 -10.45
N ASP A 57 -2.34 -9.27 -11.08
CA ASP A 57 -1.81 -7.92 -10.87
C ASP A 57 -1.41 -7.32 -12.23
N GLU A 58 -0.82 -6.13 -12.23
CA GLU A 58 -0.36 -5.48 -13.47
C GLU A 58 0.69 -6.31 -14.25
N SER A 59 1.47 -7.15 -13.56
CA SER A 59 2.54 -7.96 -14.13
C SER A 59 2.08 -9.32 -14.66
N THR A 60 0.91 -9.81 -14.27
CA THR A 60 0.41 -11.13 -14.70
C THR A 60 -0.16 -11.15 -16.11
N ASN A 61 -0.62 -10.00 -16.62
CA ASN A 61 -1.34 -9.89 -17.89
C ASN A 61 -2.55 -10.85 -17.99
N GLY A 62 -3.26 -11.06 -16.87
CA GLY A 62 -4.40 -11.97 -16.79
C GLY A 62 -4.44 -12.75 -15.48
N TRP A 63 -5.42 -13.66 -15.37
CA TRP A 63 -5.48 -14.60 -14.26
C TRP A 63 -4.36 -15.62 -14.39
N ARG A 64 -3.61 -15.83 -13.31
CA ARG A 64 -2.72 -16.98 -13.12
C ARG A 64 -3.16 -17.76 -11.91
N GLU A 65 -2.97 -19.07 -11.92
CA GLU A 65 -3.06 -19.84 -10.69
C GLU A 65 -1.83 -19.58 -9.83
N SER A 66 -2.01 -19.38 -8.53
CA SER A 66 -0.89 -19.27 -7.60
C SER A 66 -0.39 -20.65 -7.18
N GLU A 67 0.92 -20.75 -6.97
CA GLU A 67 1.55 -21.92 -6.35
C GLU A 67 1.36 -21.92 -4.82
N GLU A 68 0.94 -20.78 -4.25
CA GLU A 68 0.72 -20.60 -2.83
C GLU A 68 -0.71 -20.94 -2.42
N ARG A 69 -0.89 -21.30 -1.16
CA ARG A 69 -2.20 -21.47 -0.53
C ARG A 69 -2.66 -20.18 0.13
N ILE A 70 -3.97 -19.93 0.17
CA ILE A 70 -4.53 -18.68 0.69
C ILE A 70 -4.23 -18.45 2.18
N ASN A 71 -4.02 -19.52 2.94
CA ASN A 71 -3.66 -19.52 4.35
C ASN A 71 -2.13 -19.58 4.58
N SER A 72 -1.33 -19.66 3.52
CA SER A 72 0.12 -19.77 3.62
C SER A 72 0.75 -18.42 4.00
N ALA A 73 1.74 -18.44 4.90
CA ALA A 73 2.54 -17.28 5.25
C ALA A 73 3.34 -16.70 4.05
N SER A 74 3.63 -17.54 3.05
CA SER A 74 4.29 -17.13 1.80
C SER A 74 3.33 -16.58 0.73
N GLY A 75 2.01 -16.67 0.93
CA GLY A 75 1.02 -16.16 -0.02
C GLY A 75 0.86 -14.64 -0.02
N SER A 76 0.29 -14.09 -1.10
CA SER A 76 0.08 -12.64 -1.29
C SER A 76 -0.69 -11.99 -0.14
N VAL A 77 -1.72 -12.65 0.41
CA VAL A 77 -2.53 -12.09 1.51
C VAL A 77 -1.71 -11.97 2.79
N ALA A 78 -1.00 -13.03 3.20
CA ALA A 78 -0.16 -13.02 4.39
C ALA A 78 0.96 -11.98 4.27
N LYS A 79 1.62 -11.91 3.11
CA LYS A 79 2.68 -10.92 2.83
C LYS A 79 2.15 -9.49 2.87
N THR A 80 0.93 -9.26 2.42
CA THR A 80 0.25 -7.96 2.51
C THR A 80 -0.13 -7.62 3.94
N LEU A 81 -0.56 -8.60 4.74
CA LEU A 81 -0.93 -8.43 6.15
C LEU A 81 0.28 -8.39 7.11
N LYS A 82 1.49 -8.68 6.63
CA LYS A 82 2.70 -8.68 7.46
C LYS A 82 2.84 -7.44 8.36
N PRO A 83 2.59 -6.20 7.90
CA PRO A 83 2.62 -5.02 8.77
C PRO A 83 1.71 -5.10 10.00
N LEU A 84 0.52 -5.70 9.86
CA LEU A 84 -0.42 -5.93 10.96
C LEU A 84 0.13 -6.95 11.96
N PHE A 85 0.72 -8.04 11.47
CA PHE A 85 1.32 -9.07 12.32
C PHE A 85 2.53 -8.53 13.08
N ASP A 86 3.38 -7.74 12.41
CA ASP A 86 4.51 -7.06 13.04
C ASP A 86 4.03 -6.09 14.12
N TYR A 87 2.93 -5.37 13.88
CA TYR A 87 2.32 -4.48 14.87
C TYR A 87 1.81 -5.23 16.11
N TYR A 88 1.20 -6.42 15.95
CA TYR A 88 0.76 -7.20 17.11
C TYR A 88 1.91 -7.57 18.05
N LYS A 89 3.10 -7.82 17.50
CA LYS A 89 4.31 -8.18 18.26
C LYS A 89 5.04 -6.96 18.82
N LYS A 90 5.26 -5.93 17.99
CA LYS A 90 6.21 -4.85 18.27
C LYS A 90 5.60 -3.49 18.56
N LYS A 91 4.28 -3.33 18.33
CA LYS A 91 3.58 -2.03 18.44
C LYS A 91 4.28 -0.92 17.65
N THR A 92 4.57 -1.19 16.37
CA THR A 92 5.27 -0.28 15.46
C THR A 92 4.64 1.12 15.46
N GLU A 93 5.46 2.14 15.75
CA GLU A 93 5.01 3.52 15.75
C GLU A 93 4.66 4.01 14.34
N GLY A 94 3.69 4.91 14.21
CA GLY A 94 3.29 5.44 12.91
C GLY A 94 2.47 4.48 12.06
N PHE A 95 2.07 3.32 12.58
CA PHE A 95 1.18 2.37 11.94
C PHE A 95 -0.24 2.47 12.53
N GLY A 96 -1.24 2.36 11.66
CA GLY A 96 -2.65 2.25 12.04
C GLY A 96 -3.38 1.21 11.20
N TYR A 97 -4.47 0.67 11.74
CA TYR A 97 -5.30 -0.30 11.04
C TYR A 97 -6.76 -0.28 11.48
N ILE A 98 -7.65 -0.74 10.59
CA ILE A 98 -9.06 -1.02 10.84
C ILE A 98 -9.39 -2.36 10.19
N LEU A 99 -9.82 -3.34 10.97
CA LEU A 99 -10.39 -4.59 10.48
C LEU A 99 -11.90 -4.49 10.61
N TYR A 100 -12.62 -4.57 9.50
CA TYR A 100 -14.08 -4.49 9.51
C TYR A 100 -14.70 -5.70 8.85
N ASN A 101 -15.78 -6.21 9.44
CA ASN A 101 -16.47 -7.40 8.97
C ASN A 101 -17.85 -7.46 9.63
N ASP A 102 -18.93 -7.65 8.86
CA ASP A 102 -20.27 -7.90 9.41
C ASP A 102 -20.40 -9.25 10.13
N GLN A 103 -19.47 -10.17 9.87
CA GLN A 103 -19.39 -11.50 10.48
C GLN A 103 -17.96 -11.73 10.99
N PRO A 104 -17.47 -11.00 12.00
CA PRO A 104 -16.10 -11.11 12.49
C PRO A 104 -15.87 -12.45 13.24
N PRO A 105 -14.63 -12.79 13.63
CA PRO A 105 -14.31 -14.09 14.21
C PRO A 105 -15.09 -14.48 15.48
N LYS A 106 -15.42 -13.51 16.34
CA LYS A 106 -16.07 -13.75 17.64
C LYS A 106 -17.58 -13.51 17.60
N THR A 107 -18.01 -12.24 17.53
CA THR A 107 -19.41 -11.85 17.69
C THR A 107 -19.92 -11.15 16.43
N PRO A 108 -20.99 -11.66 15.78
CA PRO A 108 -21.61 -11.02 14.61
C PRO A 108 -21.92 -9.53 14.84
N ALA A 109 -21.77 -8.72 13.80
CA ALA A 109 -22.15 -7.32 13.86
C ALA A 109 -23.68 -7.18 14.01
N PRO A 110 -24.17 -6.13 14.70
CA PRO A 110 -25.60 -5.81 14.68
C PRO A 110 -26.10 -5.57 13.25
N SER A 111 -27.36 -5.93 12.99
CA SER A 111 -27.98 -5.80 11.66
C SER A 111 -28.08 -4.36 11.15
N SER A 112 -27.87 -3.36 12.01
CA SER A 112 -27.79 -1.95 11.64
C SER A 112 -26.52 -1.59 10.85
N PHE A 113 -25.46 -2.41 10.93
CA PHE A 113 -24.22 -2.22 10.19
C PHE A 113 -24.30 -2.82 8.79
N GLY A 114 -23.51 -2.29 7.86
CA GLY A 114 -23.52 -2.74 6.48
C GLY A 114 -22.83 -4.09 6.28
N HIS A 115 -23.30 -4.85 5.29
CA HIS A 115 -22.72 -6.13 4.88
C HIS A 115 -21.42 -5.95 4.09
N ALA A 116 -20.38 -5.54 4.79
CA ALA A 116 -19.08 -5.24 4.22
C ALA A 116 -17.94 -5.83 5.06
N LYS A 117 -16.85 -6.19 4.36
CA LYS A 117 -15.68 -6.81 4.97
C LYS A 117 -14.40 -6.29 4.33
N GLY A 118 -13.37 -6.03 5.13
CA GLY A 118 -12.08 -5.60 4.63
C GLY A 118 -11.08 -5.27 5.72
N VAL A 119 -9.87 -4.97 5.26
CA VAL A 119 -8.74 -4.55 6.06
C VAL A 119 -8.23 -3.23 5.51
N VAL A 120 -8.07 -2.25 6.39
CA VAL A 120 -7.37 -1.00 6.12
C VAL A 120 -6.14 -0.98 6.99
N MET A 121 -4.98 -0.74 6.38
CA MET A 121 -3.70 -0.55 7.06
C MET A 121 -3.05 0.70 6.49
N LEU A 122 -2.34 1.44 7.31
CA LEU A 122 -1.69 2.67 6.87
C LEU A 122 -0.49 3.02 7.73
N ASP A 123 0.51 3.60 7.09
CA ASP A 123 1.65 4.26 7.70
C ASP A 123 1.54 5.78 7.45
N ARG A 124 2.60 6.54 7.78
CA ARG A 124 2.63 8.01 7.61
C ARG A 124 2.69 8.48 6.15
N ILE A 125 2.90 7.57 5.18
CA ILE A 125 3.18 7.88 3.77
C ILE A 125 2.14 7.22 2.83
N SER A 126 1.78 5.98 3.10
CA SER A 126 0.92 5.13 2.27
C SER A 126 0.00 4.26 3.11
N GLY A 127 -0.91 3.58 2.44
CA GLY A 127 -1.69 2.52 3.06
C GLY A 127 -2.27 1.55 2.05
N VAL A 128 -2.82 0.48 2.58
CA VAL A 128 -3.50 -0.57 1.84
C VAL A 128 -4.96 -0.59 2.22
N TRP A 129 -5.82 -0.71 1.21
CA TRP A 129 -7.21 -1.10 1.40
C TRP A 129 -7.45 -2.45 0.72
N LEU A 130 -7.70 -3.47 1.54
CA LEU A 130 -7.98 -4.84 1.14
C LEU A 130 -9.48 -5.12 1.35
N SER A 131 -10.28 -5.04 0.29
CA SER A 131 -11.68 -5.47 0.31
C SER A 131 -11.78 -6.98 0.13
N HIS A 132 -12.68 -7.65 0.84
CA HIS A 132 -12.91 -9.08 0.64
C HIS A 132 -14.34 -9.53 0.91
N THR A 133 -14.63 -10.80 0.64
CA THR A 133 -15.93 -11.42 0.89
C THR A 133 -15.93 -12.47 2.02
N THR A 134 -14.74 -12.81 2.55
CA THR A 134 -14.55 -13.89 3.54
C THR A 134 -15.09 -13.54 4.93
N PRO A 135 -16.11 -14.25 5.46
CA PRO A 135 -16.53 -14.15 6.86
C PRO A 135 -15.44 -14.61 7.81
N ARG A 136 -15.46 -14.10 9.05
CA ARG A 136 -14.50 -14.42 10.12
C ARG A 136 -13.04 -14.13 9.77
N PHE A 137 -12.80 -13.32 8.74
CA PHE A 137 -11.47 -12.92 8.31
C PHE A 137 -11.22 -11.44 8.63
N PRO A 138 -9.96 -11.07 8.95
CA PRO A 138 -8.90 -11.99 9.37
C PRO A 138 -9.14 -12.46 10.81
N SER A 139 -8.50 -13.56 11.21
CA SER A 139 -8.22 -13.72 12.64
C SER A 139 -7.35 -12.55 13.10
N TYR A 140 -7.58 -12.06 14.32
CA TYR A 140 -6.88 -10.90 14.85
C TYR A 140 -6.03 -11.29 16.06
N GLN A 141 -4.99 -10.51 16.33
CA GLN A 141 -3.98 -10.79 17.36
C GLN A 141 -3.26 -12.15 17.20
N SER A 142 -3.21 -12.66 15.96
CA SER A 142 -2.54 -13.91 15.60
C SER A 142 -1.98 -13.82 14.18
N GLU A 143 -0.91 -14.57 13.91
CA GLU A 143 -0.39 -14.79 12.56
C GLU A 143 -1.17 -15.87 11.80
N ASP A 144 -1.94 -16.71 12.50
CA ASP A 144 -2.90 -17.63 11.89
C ASP A 144 -4.17 -16.87 11.46
N PHE A 145 -4.03 -16.14 10.36
CA PHE A 145 -5.00 -15.14 9.91
C PHE A 145 -6.21 -15.73 9.18
N TRP A 146 -6.15 -17.00 8.76
CA TRP A 146 -7.14 -17.60 7.89
C TRP A 146 -8.20 -18.39 8.66
N PRO A 147 -9.50 -18.06 8.53
CA PRO A 147 -10.54 -18.82 9.22
C PRO A 147 -10.81 -20.16 8.52
N VAL A 148 -11.01 -21.22 9.30
CA VAL A 148 -11.38 -22.56 8.80
C VAL A 148 -12.65 -22.52 7.93
N SER A 149 -13.65 -21.70 8.31
CA SER A 149 -14.88 -21.50 7.54
C SER A 149 -14.66 -20.83 6.18
N GLY A 150 -13.50 -20.20 5.98
CA GLY A 150 -13.12 -19.57 4.71
C GLY A 150 -12.82 -20.57 3.60
N THR A 151 -12.63 -21.85 3.91
CA THR A 151 -12.22 -22.89 2.95
C THR A 151 -13.35 -23.34 2.04
N THR A 152 -14.58 -23.41 2.54
CA THR A 152 -15.74 -24.02 1.84
C THR A 152 -16.09 -23.32 0.53
N TYR A 153 -16.28 -22.00 0.58
CA TYR A 153 -16.84 -21.22 -0.54
C TYR A 153 -15.77 -20.45 -1.29
N ALA A 154 -15.98 -20.16 -2.57
CA ALA A 154 -15.10 -19.25 -3.30
C ALA A 154 -15.18 -17.83 -2.71
N GLN A 155 -14.07 -17.11 -2.72
CA GLN A 155 -13.96 -15.77 -2.12
C GLN A 155 -13.15 -14.86 -3.02
N THR A 156 -13.40 -13.56 -2.94
CA THR A 156 -12.63 -12.56 -3.69
C THR A 156 -11.99 -11.55 -2.76
N PHE A 157 -10.79 -11.13 -3.14
CA PHE A 157 -10.01 -10.09 -2.50
C PHE A 157 -9.56 -9.07 -3.54
N LEU A 158 -9.64 -7.79 -3.19
CA LEU A 158 -9.05 -6.69 -3.94
C LEU A 158 -8.15 -5.92 -2.99
N CYS A 159 -6.86 -5.89 -3.30
CA CYS A 159 -5.90 -5.05 -2.61
C CYS A 159 -5.52 -3.89 -3.51
N VAL A 160 -5.53 -2.67 -2.98
CA VAL A 160 -4.97 -1.51 -3.65
C VAL A 160 -4.13 -0.70 -2.67
N THR A 161 -2.93 -0.31 -3.11
CA THR A 161 -2.02 0.57 -2.39
C THR A 161 -2.32 2.02 -2.77
N TYR A 162 -2.62 2.84 -1.77
CA TYR A 162 -2.99 4.24 -1.93
C TYR A 162 -1.97 5.15 -1.24
N ALA A 163 -1.86 6.39 -1.72
CA ALA A 163 -1.21 7.44 -0.96
C ALA A 163 -2.03 7.77 0.30
N TYR A 164 -1.36 8.17 1.39
CA TYR A 164 -2.03 8.47 2.66
C TYR A 164 -3.25 9.39 2.52
N ILE A 165 -3.17 10.42 1.67
CA ILE A 165 -4.26 11.41 1.49
C ILE A 165 -5.56 10.81 0.94
N GLU A 166 -5.49 9.71 0.18
CA GLU A 166 -6.68 9.06 -0.38
C GLU A 166 -7.52 8.39 0.72
N PHE A 167 -6.93 8.12 1.90
CA PHE A 167 -7.65 7.54 3.04
C PHE A 167 -8.70 8.48 3.63
N ARG A 168 -8.70 9.77 3.29
CA ARG A 168 -9.82 10.69 3.59
C ARG A 168 -11.09 10.25 2.87
N LYS A 169 -10.97 9.93 1.58
CA LYS A 169 -12.06 9.44 0.74
C LYS A 169 -12.45 8.02 1.17
N ILE A 170 -11.47 7.17 1.50
CA ILE A 170 -11.75 5.80 1.98
C ILE A 170 -12.47 5.83 3.33
N GLY A 171 -12.08 6.67 4.29
CA GLY A 171 -12.82 6.84 5.55
C GLY A 171 -14.26 7.30 5.32
N THR A 172 -14.46 8.24 4.39
CA THR A 172 -15.81 8.63 3.94
C THR A 172 -16.58 7.44 3.35
N HIS A 173 -15.92 6.59 2.55
CA HIS A 173 -16.53 5.38 2.01
C HIS A 173 -17.01 4.45 3.13
N LEU A 174 -16.13 4.16 4.09
CA LEU A 174 -16.39 3.25 5.21
C LEU A 174 -17.56 3.75 6.09
N LYS A 175 -17.66 5.08 6.28
CA LYS A 175 -18.81 5.72 6.94
C LYS A 175 -20.11 5.45 6.19
N TYR A 176 -20.13 5.59 4.86
CA TYR A 176 -21.36 5.43 4.07
C TYR A 176 -21.84 3.97 4.00
N ILE A 177 -20.92 3.01 3.94
CA ILE A 177 -21.28 1.58 4.05
C ILE A 177 -21.58 1.16 5.49
N HIS A 178 -21.42 2.06 6.47
CA HIS A 178 -21.59 1.79 7.90
C HIS A 178 -20.80 0.53 8.33
N ALA A 179 -19.48 0.57 8.09
CA ALA A 179 -18.59 -0.57 8.33
C ALA A 179 -18.48 -0.89 9.83
N TYR A 180 -18.63 -2.19 10.18
CA TYR A 180 -18.42 -2.65 11.54
C TYR A 180 -16.94 -2.96 11.81
N SER A 181 -16.20 -2.02 12.39
CA SER A 181 -14.80 -2.19 12.80
C SER A 181 -14.70 -3.12 14.01
N PHE A 182 -14.25 -4.38 13.87
CA PHE A 182 -14.23 -5.32 15.00
C PHE A 182 -12.90 -5.33 15.79
N ASP A 183 -11.81 -4.90 15.15
CA ASP A 183 -10.50 -4.67 15.78
C ASP A 183 -9.79 -3.55 15.03
N SER A 184 -9.16 -2.62 15.76
CA SER A 184 -8.63 -1.40 15.16
C SER A 184 -7.69 -0.67 16.10
N TYR A 185 -6.77 0.08 15.50
CA TYR A 185 -5.94 1.05 16.18
C TYR A 185 -5.60 2.18 15.20
N ILE A 186 -6.13 3.38 15.45
CA ILE A 186 -5.80 4.57 14.67
C ILE A 186 -5.17 5.62 15.58
N PRO A 187 -3.87 5.94 15.42
CA PRO A 187 -3.23 6.94 16.27
C PRO A 187 -3.91 8.33 16.17
N PRO A 188 -3.90 9.15 17.24
CA PRO A 188 -4.66 10.42 17.29
C PRO A 188 -4.32 11.43 16.18
N TYR A 189 -3.11 11.36 15.61
CA TYR A 189 -2.66 12.23 14.54
C TYR A 189 -3.08 11.77 13.14
N PHE A 190 -3.80 10.65 13.01
CA PHE A 190 -4.35 10.19 11.74
C PHE A 190 -5.67 10.92 11.38
N LEU A 191 -6.10 10.75 10.12
CA LEU A 191 -7.30 11.36 9.57
C LEU A 191 -8.56 11.06 10.40
N GLU A 192 -9.34 12.11 10.67
CA GLU A 192 -10.54 12.05 11.50
C GLU A 192 -11.62 11.11 10.93
N GLU A 193 -11.72 11.03 9.59
CA GLU A 193 -12.67 10.14 8.91
C GLU A 193 -12.44 8.66 9.22
N LEU A 194 -11.22 8.27 9.59
CA LEU A 194 -10.90 6.90 10.00
C LEU A 194 -11.20 6.66 11.49
N LYS A 195 -10.98 7.67 12.34
CA LYS A 195 -11.26 7.57 13.78
C LYS A 195 -12.74 7.34 14.07
N CYS A 196 -13.62 7.99 13.31
CA CYS A 196 -15.05 7.80 13.51
C CYS A 196 -15.52 6.38 13.13
N VAL A 197 -14.85 5.77 12.14
CA VAL A 197 -15.11 4.38 11.70
C VAL A 197 -14.57 3.39 12.74
N GLU A 198 -13.37 3.65 13.27
CA GLU A 198 -12.78 2.92 14.40
C GLU A 198 -13.75 2.89 15.60
N GLN A 199 -14.27 4.05 15.99
CA GLN A 199 -15.20 4.21 17.12
C GLN A 199 -16.62 3.71 16.83
N ARG A 200 -16.93 3.32 15.58
CA ARG A 200 -18.28 2.93 15.13
C ARG A 200 -19.33 4.02 15.39
N SER A 201 -18.91 5.29 15.42
CA SER A 201 -19.73 6.43 15.86
C SER A 201 -20.31 7.25 14.71
N CYS A 202 -19.90 6.96 13.46
CA CYS A 202 -20.29 7.72 12.29
C CYS A 202 -21.06 6.93 11.23
N TYR A 203 -22.10 7.57 10.72
CA TYR A 203 -22.91 7.17 9.57
C TYR A 203 -23.39 8.45 8.86
N PRO A 204 -23.82 8.38 7.59
CA PRO A 204 -24.38 9.55 6.91
C PRO A 204 -25.67 10.00 7.60
N LYS A 205 -25.76 11.29 7.94
CA LYS A 205 -26.94 11.88 8.61
C LYS A 205 -27.96 12.48 7.65
N ASN A 206 -27.50 12.86 6.46
CA ASN A 206 -28.28 13.58 5.46
C ASN A 206 -28.18 12.87 4.10
N GLU A 207 -29.13 13.20 3.24
CA GLU A 207 -29.09 12.84 1.82
C GLU A 207 -27.92 13.51 1.08
N PRO A 208 -27.46 12.91 -0.03
CA PRO A 208 -27.89 11.62 -0.58
C PRO A 208 -27.33 10.44 0.23
N TRP A 209 -28.12 9.39 0.46
CA TRP A 209 -27.75 8.19 1.23
C TRP A 209 -26.72 7.27 0.52
N PHE A 210 -25.97 7.80 -0.44
CA PHE A 210 -24.93 7.11 -1.18
C PHE A 210 -23.73 8.03 -1.43
N LYS A 211 -22.58 7.44 -1.78
CA LYS A 211 -21.39 8.18 -2.18
C LYS A 211 -20.70 7.50 -3.36
N VAL A 212 -20.34 8.30 -4.36
CA VAL A 212 -19.46 7.91 -5.47
C VAL A 212 -18.17 8.71 -5.36
N MET A 213 -17.02 8.03 -5.42
CA MET A 213 -15.72 8.67 -5.28
C MET A 213 -14.74 8.13 -6.32
N GLU A 214 -13.84 8.99 -6.79
CA GLU A 214 -12.69 8.56 -7.59
C GLU A 214 -11.45 8.51 -6.70
N LEU A 215 -10.88 7.31 -6.63
CA LEU A 215 -9.67 6.98 -5.90
C LEU A 215 -8.52 6.80 -6.89
N THR A 216 -7.32 7.21 -6.50
CA THR A 216 -6.12 7.04 -7.33
C THR A 216 -5.06 6.27 -6.55
N SER A 217 -4.67 5.11 -7.06
CA SER A 217 -3.62 4.31 -6.44
C SER A 217 -2.26 5.01 -6.48
N ARG A 218 -1.28 4.47 -5.74
CA ARG A 218 0.05 5.05 -5.65
C ARG A 218 0.78 5.15 -7.00
N LYS A 219 0.50 4.24 -7.95
CA LYS A 219 1.02 4.29 -9.34
C LYS A 219 0.08 4.99 -10.33
N GLY A 220 -0.94 5.69 -9.87
CA GLY A 220 -1.79 6.54 -10.71
C GLY A 220 -2.94 5.82 -11.40
N HIS A 221 -3.25 4.56 -11.03
CA HIS A 221 -4.43 3.90 -11.56
C HIS A 221 -5.69 4.43 -10.87
N ARG A 222 -6.68 4.80 -11.67
CA ARG A 222 -7.95 5.35 -11.19
C ARG A 222 -8.95 4.22 -10.89
N PHE A 223 -9.53 4.27 -9.69
CA PHE A 223 -10.57 3.37 -9.19
C PHE A 223 -11.82 4.17 -8.85
N LYS A 224 -12.99 3.80 -9.36
CA LYS A 224 -14.26 4.40 -8.94
C LYS A 224 -14.90 3.60 -7.81
N SER A 225 -15.24 4.26 -6.72
CA SER A 225 -15.79 3.64 -5.52
C SER A 225 -17.22 4.04 -5.26
N PHE A 226 -18.07 3.05 -4.97
CA PHE A 226 -19.50 3.19 -4.78
C PHE A 226 -19.91 2.66 -3.40
N ALA A 227 -20.54 3.51 -2.59
CA ALA A 227 -21.04 3.18 -1.27
C ALA A 227 -22.53 3.53 -1.16
N LYS A 228 -23.32 2.66 -0.54
CA LYS A 228 -24.71 2.96 -0.17
C LYS A 228 -24.91 2.75 1.32
N TYR A 229 -25.76 3.58 1.91
CA TYR A 229 -26.27 3.41 3.27
C TYR A 229 -27.63 2.70 3.24
N SER A 230 -28.07 2.17 4.39
CA SER A 230 -29.32 1.41 4.51
C SER A 230 -30.56 2.20 4.04
N ARG A 231 -30.53 3.54 4.17
CA ARG A 231 -31.60 4.45 3.73
C ARG A 231 -31.60 4.78 2.24
N PHE A 232 -30.71 4.20 1.43
CA PHE A 232 -30.68 4.45 -0.03
C PHE A 232 -31.94 3.95 -0.76
N GLN A 233 -32.64 2.95 -0.21
CA GLN A 233 -33.93 2.44 -0.72
C GLN A 233 -33.95 1.95 -2.19
N ASP A 234 -32.78 1.71 -2.79
CA ASP A 234 -32.66 1.19 -4.16
C ASP A 234 -31.56 0.12 -4.26
N ASP A 235 -31.57 -0.65 -5.35
CA ASP A 235 -30.51 -1.62 -5.66
C ASP A 235 -29.20 -0.90 -5.98
N LEU A 236 -28.08 -1.45 -5.52
CA LEU A 236 -26.78 -0.78 -5.74
C LEU A 236 -26.39 -0.79 -7.23
N TYR A 237 -26.68 -1.88 -7.94
CA TYR A 237 -26.25 -2.06 -9.32
C TYR A 237 -27.17 -1.29 -10.26
N ALA A 238 -28.48 -1.57 -10.21
CA ALA A 238 -29.47 -0.93 -11.07
C ALA A 238 -29.75 0.53 -10.67
N GLY A 239 -29.73 0.85 -9.38
CA GLY A 239 -30.04 2.19 -8.88
C GLY A 239 -28.86 3.17 -8.91
N LEU A 240 -27.62 2.68 -8.85
CA LEU A 240 -26.43 3.54 -8.76
C LEU A 240 -25.35 3.21 -9.77
N ILE A 241 -24.78 2.00 -9.77
CA ILE A 241 -23.57 1.69 -10.55
C ILE A 241 -23.83 1.84 -12.05
N VAL A 242 -24.98 1.36 -12.53
CA VAL A 242 -25.33 1.36 -13.97
C VAL A 242 -25.36 2.76 -14.58
N LYS A 243 -25.66 3.79 -13.77
CA LYS A 243 -25.64 5.20 -14.19
C LYS A 243 -24.24 5.70 -14.55
N PHE A 244 -23.20 4.98 -14.12
CA PHE A 244 -21.80 5.32 -14.36
C PHE A 244 -21.09 4.30 -15.26
N THR A 245 -21.82 3.33 -15.81
CA THR A 245 -21.28 2.33 -16.74
C THR A 245 -21.68 2.70 -18.17
N LYS A 246 -20.94 2.18 -19.16
CA LYS A 246 -21.19 2.42 -20.59
C LYS A 246 -21.82 1.21 -21.29
N GLN A 247 -22.07 0.14 -20.55
CA GLN A 247 -22.52 -1.17 -21.03
C GLN A 247 -23.30 -1.88 -19.92
N ASP A 248 -23.98 -2.95 -20.33
CA ASP A 248 -24.71 -3.85 -19.45
C ASP A 248 -23.81 -4.48 -18.38
N LEU A 249 -24.41 -4.72 -17.23
CA LEU A 249 -23.74 -5.28 -16.06
C LEU A 249 -24.21 -6.70 -15.83
N PHE A 250 -23.26 -7.62 -15.74
CA PHE A 250 -23.54 -8.99 -15.31
C PHE A 250 -23.10 -9.11 -13.86
N VAL A 251 -24.06 -9.28 -12.97
CA VAL A 251 -23.91 -9.21 -11.52
C VAL A 251 -24.11 -10.57 -10.90
N LYS A 252 -23.25 -10.91 -9.95
CA LYS A 252 -23.43 -12.08 -9.11
C LYS A 252 -23.85 -11.66 -7.70
N SER A 253 -25.05 -12.08 -7.29
CA SER A 253 -25.54 -12.01 -5.92
C SER A 253 -25.32 -13.32 -5.17
N TRP A 254 -25.51 -13.31 -3.86
CA TRP A 254 -25.39 -14.52 -3.05
C TRP A 254 -26.51 -15.51 -3.41
N GLY A 255 -26.18 -16.77 -3.71
CA GLY A 255 -27.12 -17.75 -4.27
C GLY A 255 -28.20 -18.27 -3.31
N LYS A 256 -28.10 -17.97 -2.00
CA LYS A 256 -29.09 -18.37 -0.98
C LYS A 256 -29.97 -17.19 -0.52
N LEU A 257 -30.46 -16.39 -1.47
CA LEU A 257 -31.46 -15.36 -1.15
C LEU A 257 -32.84 -16.01 -1.11
N ARG A 258 -33.61 -15.78 -0.02
CA ARG A 258 -35.02 -16.20 0.07
C ARG A 258 -35.87 -15.61 -1.08
N GLN A 259 -35.50 -14.40 -1.52
CA GLN A 259 -36.10 -13.70 -2.66
C GLN A 259 -34.98 -13.02 -3.46
N PRO A 260 -34.42 -13.68 -4.49
CA PRO A 260 -33.42 -13.06 -5.34
C PRO A 260 -34.06 -11.92 -6.15
N LEU A 261 -33.36 -10.78 -6.25
CA LEU A 261 -33.78 -9.70 -7.13
C LEU A 261 -33.69 -10.18 -8.58
N PRO A 262 -34.70 -9.93 -9.44
CA PRO A 262 -34.63 -10.29 -10.85
C PRO A 262 -33.62 -9.41 -11.60
N SER A 263 -33.19 -9.87 -12.78
CA SER A 263 -32.46 -9.03 -13.74
C SER A 263 -33.30 -7.79 -14.08
N VAL A 264 -32.68 -6.62 -14.13
CA VAL A 264 -33.35 -5.36 -14.47
C VAL A 264 -33.07 -5.03 -15.93
N CYS A 265 -34.07 -5.25 -16.78
CA CYS A 265 -34.03 -5.04 -18.22
C CYS A 265 -35.02 -3.94 -18.64
N SER A 266 -34.94 -2.78 -17.98
CA SER A 266 -35.87 -1.66 -18.21
C SER A 266 -35.26 -0.60 -19.13
N ASN A 267 -36.09 0.00 -19.97
CA ASN A 267 -35.71 1.17 -20.78
C ASN A 267 -35.47 2.45 -19.94
N THR A 268 -35.82 2.42 -18.64
CA THR A 268 -35.61 3.55 -17.70
C THR A 268 -34.19 3.61 -17.13
N ILE A 269 -33.38 2.57 -17.32
CA ILE A 269 -31.96 2.55 -16.93
C ILE A 269 -31.08 2.58 -18.18
N PRO A 270 -29.89 3.19 -18.12
CA PRO A 270 -29.05 3.38 -19.31
C PRO A 270 -28.49 2.07 -19.89
N HIS A 271 -28.38 1.03 -19.05
CA HIS A 271 -27.88 -0.29 -19.42
C HIS A 271 -28.58 -1.36 -18.57
N HIS A 272 -28.66 -2.59 -19.07
CA HIS A 272 -29.32 -3.67 -18.34
C HIS A 272 -28.43 -4.26 -17.24
N VAL A 273 -29.06 -4.81 -16.21
CA VAL A 273 -28.39 -5.53 -15.12
C VAL A 273 -28.86 -6.98 -15.11
N TYR A 274 -28.00 -7.90 -15.52
CA TYR A 274 -28.27 -9.33 -15.62
C TYR A 274 -27.69 -10.09 -14.43
N ASN A 275 -28.48 -10.97 -13.83
CA ASN A 275 -27.97 -11.94 -12.87
C ASN A 275 -27.18 -13.05 -13.57
N ILE A 276 -26.06 -13.45 -12.97
CA ILE A 276 -25.27 -14.61 -13.40
C ILE A 276 -25.63 -15.82 -12.53
N ASN A 277 -25.84 -16.99 -13.16
CA ASN A 277 -26.16 -18.24 -12.47
C ASN A 277 -24.97 -19.22 -12.35
N GLU A 278 -23.92 -19.06 -13.17
CA GLU A 278 -22.74 -19.94 -13.17
C GLU A 278 -21.44 -19.16 -13.37
N VAL A 279 -20.36 -19.65 -12.77
CA VAL A 279 -19.02 -19.08 -12.91
C VAL A 279 -18.07 -20.18 -13.40
N ASN A 280 -17.29 -19.89 -14.45
CA ASN A 280 -16.27 -20.80 -14.98
C ASN A 280 -14.90 -20.12 -14.94
N PRO A 281 -14.21 -20.08 -13.79
CA PRO A 281 -12.91 -19.44 -13.70
C PRO A 281 -11.83 -20.35 -14.29
N HIS A 282 -11.01 -19.78 -15.17
CA HIS A 282 -9.78 -20.38 -15.71
C HIS A 282 -9.95 -21.79 -16.33
N ARG A 283 -11.02 -22.02 -17.11
CA ARG A 283 -11.26 -23.27 -17.86
C ARG A 283 -11.39 -24.54 -17.00
N ARG A 284 -11.78 -24.40 -15.72
CA ARG A 284 -11.95 -25.52 -14.78
C ARG A 284 -13.36 -26.14 -14.76
N GLY A 285 -14.21 -25.74 -15.71
CA GLY A 285 -15.62 -26.11 -15.75
C GLY A 285 -16.48 -25.10 -14.98
N PRO A 286 -17.74 -24.92 -15.38
CA PRO A 286 -18.67 -24.05 -14.67
C PRO A 286 -19.02 -24.63 -13.30
N PHE A 287 -19.24 -23.75 -12.33
CA PHE A 287 -19.84 -24.11 -11.05
C PHE A 287 -20.89 -23.09 -10.62
N ASP A 288 -21.82 -23.59 -9.82
CA ASP A 288 -22.99 -22.87 -9.35
C ASP A 288 -22.61 -21.71 -8.43
N VAL A 289 -23.36 -20.60 -8.51
CA VAL A 289 -23.17 -19.41 -7.66
C VAL A 289 -23.39 -19.67 -6.17
N THR A 290 -24.09 -20.75 -5.79
CA THR A 290 -24.32 -21.15 -4.40
C THR A 290 -23.06 -21.61 -3.67
N VAL A 291 -22.04 -22.07 -4.40
CA VAL A 291 -20.73 -22.44 -3.83
C VAL A 291 -19.70 -21.31 -3.88
N ASP A 292 -20.15 -20.11 -4.26
CA ASP A 292 -19.29 -18.97 -4.50
C ASP A 292 -19.82 -17.73 -3.76
N HIS A 293 -19.04 -17.24 -2.79
CA HIS A 293 -19.38 -16.05 -2.02
C HIS A 293 -18.72 -14.78 -2.59
N SER A 294 -17.98 -14.90 -3.70
CA SER A 294 -17.55 -13.73 -4.44
C SER A 294 -18.76 -12.89 -4.81
N LYS A 295 -18.64 -11.59 -4.66
CA LYS A 295 -19.49 -10.66 -5.39
C LYS A 295 -18.61 -10.23 -6.56
N CYS A 296 -19.13 -10.25 -7.77
CA CYS A 296 -18.36 -9.88 -8.96
C CYS A 296 -19.27 -9.23 -10.00
N LEU A 297 -18.68 -8.35 -10.80
CA LEU A 297 -19.31 -7.67 -11.91
C LEU A 297 -18.47 -7.90 -13.15
N ARG A 298 -19.12 -8.28 -14.24
CA ARG A 298 -18.45 -8.67 -15.47
C ARG A 298 -18.85 -7.77 -16.63
N ARG A 299 -17.86 -7.45 -17.47
CA ARG A 299 -17.99 -6.86 -18.81
C ARG A 299 -17.73 -7.97 -19.84
N GLU A 300 -18.80 -8.43 -20.51
CA GLU A 300 -18.88 -9.49 -21.54
C GLU A 300 -18.19 -10.86 -21.36
N VAL A 301 -18.84 -11.86 -21.96
CA VAL A 301 -18.85 -13.32 -21.81
C VAL A 301 -17.49 -14.06 -21.88
N TRP A 302 -17.36 -15.18 -21.15
CA TRP A 302 -16.12 -15.94 -20.87
C TRP A 302 -15.58 -16.75 -22.05
N THR A 303 -16.13 -16.60 -23.26
CA THR A 303 -15.91 -17.62 -24.29
C THR A 303 -15.51 -17.08 -25.66
N LYS A 304 -15.36 -15.76 -25.88
CA LYS A 304 -15.07 -15.23 -27.24
C LYS A 304 -14.08 -14.08 -27.43
N MET A 305 -13.25 -13.67 -26.47
CA MET A 305 -12.35 -12.51 -26.67
C MET A 305 -10.85 -12.85 -26.75
N LYS A 306 -10.43 -13.45 -27.87
CA LYS A 306 -9.02 -13.44 -28.31
C LYS A 306 -8.69 -12.33 -29.32
N GLN A 307 -9.62 -11.43 -29.68
CA GLN A 307 -9.40 -10.50 -30.80
C GLN A 307 -9.90 -9.04 -30.68
N ALA A 308 -10.45 -8.59 -29.54
CA ALA A 308 -11.00 -7.23 -29.43
C ALA A 308 -10.24 -6.26 -28.50
N LEU A 309 -9.02 -6.58 -28.07
CA LEU A 309 -8.23 -5.79 -27.10
C LEU A 309 -7.19 -4.86 -27.75
N LYS A 310 -7.58 -4.13 -28.81
CA LYS A 310 -6.73 -3.08 -29.41
C LYS A 310 -7.31 -1.66 -29.35
N ARG A 311 -8.52 -1.45 -28.85
CA ARG A 311 -9.12 -0.09 -28.81
C ARG A 311 -9.97 0.13 -27.57
N THR A 312 -9.75 1.28 -26.94
CA THR A 312 -10.53 1.97 -25.88
C THR A 312 -10.06 1.87 -24.42
N SER A 313 -9.87 3.06 -23.84
CA SER A 313 -9.30 3.40 -22.55
C SER A 313 -10.40 3.87 -21.58
N VAL A 314 -10.72 3.09 -20.53
CA VAL A 314 -11.59 3.53 -19.41
C VAL A 314 -11.16 2.84 -18.10
N GLY A 315 -11.18 3.59 -16.98
CA GLY A 315 -10.58 3.26 -15.67
C GLY A 315 -11.22 2.13 -14.83
N LYS A 316 -10.53 1.75 -13.74
CA LYS A 316 -10.84 0.62 -12.86
C LYS A 316 -11.98 0.98 -11.87
N VAL A 317 -12.68 0.00 -11.30
CA VAL A 317 -13.83 0.20 -10.39
C VAL A 317 -13.68 -0.68 -9.13
N GLN A 318 -13.94 -0.12 -7.94
CA GLN A 318 -13.87 -0.75 -6.62
C GLN A 318 -15.20 -0.57 -5.86
N VAL A 319 -16.06 -1.58 -5.80
CA VAL A 319 -17.35 -1.52 -5.07
C VAL A 319 -17.30 -2.33 -3.78
N HIS A 320 -17.79 -1.78 -2.66
CA HIS A 320 -17.99 -2.52 -1.40
C HIS A 320 -19.34 -3.24 -1.40
N THR A 321 -19.34 -4.28 -2.22
CA THR A 321 -20.16 -5.50 -2.24
C THR A 321 -19.59 -6.25 -3.45
N ALA A 322 -18.27 -6.49 -3.39
CA ALA A 322 -17.33 -6.79 -4.47
C ALA A 322 -17.88 -6.71 -5.92
N ALA A 323 -17.43 -5.70 -6.65
CA ALA A 323 -17.50 -5.68 -8.10
C ALA A 323 -16.13 -5.19 -8.58
N LEU A 324 -15.50 -6.02 -9.40
CA LEU A 324 -14.12 -5.87 -9.85
C LEU A 324 -14.12 -5.83 -11.37
N VAL A 325 -13.77 -4.68 -11.92
CA VAL A 325 -13.53 -4.53 -13.36
C VAL A 325 -12.06 -4.87 -13.63
N ALA A 326 -11.82 -5.87 -14.47
CA ALA A 326 -10.48 -6.29 -14.89
C ALA A 326 -9.77 -5.17 -15.71
N PRO A 327 -8.44 -4.97 -15.57
CA PRO A 327 -7.71 -4.00 -16.38
C PRO A 327 -7.44 -4.47 -17.81
N VAL A 328 -7.51 -3.52 -18.74
CA VAL A 328 -6.80 -3.56 -20.03
C VAL A 328 -5.52 -2.75 -19.87
N THR A 329 -4.37 -3.34 -20.19
CA THR A 329 -3.03 -2.74 -20.09
C THR A 329 -2.72 -1.79 -21.25
N ALA A 330 -1.93 -0.74 -20.98
CA ALA A 330 -0.67 -0.42 -21.67
C ALA A 330 -0.16 1.02 -21.41
N ALA A 331 1.10 1.13 -20.97
CA ALA A 331 2.09 2.08 -21.47
C ALA A 331 3.50 1.49 -21.24
N PRO A 332 4.49 1.73 -22.13
CA PRO A 332 5.73 0.95 -22.18
C PRO A 332 6.72 1.31 -21.05
N ARG A 333 7.43 0.28 -20.55
CA ARG A 333 8.51 0.37 -19.56
C ARG A 333 9.77 1.03 -20.12
N ALA A 334 10.38 1.94 -19.36
CA ALA A 334 11.82 2.18 -19.40
C ALA A 334 12.51 1.29 -18.34
N ALA A 335 13.60 0.62 -18.71
CA ALA A 335 14.43 -0.15 -17.79
C ALA A 335 15.22 0.79 -16.87
N ALA A 336 15.22 0.54 -15.56
CA ALA A 336 16.05 1.27 -14.60
C ALA A 336 17.35 0.50 -14.34
N SER A 337 18.49 1.12 -14.64
CA SER A 337 19.82 0.63 -14.29
C SER A 337 20.39 1.41 -13.10
N ASN A 338 20.88 0.74 -12.07
CA ASN A 338 21.57 1.39 -10.95
C ASN A 338 23.05 1.61 -11.28
N LYS A 339 23.48 2.88 -11.39
CA LYS A 339 24.89 3.27 -11.57
C LYS A 339 25.34 4.14 -10.39
N ARG A 340 26.53 3.87 -9.82
CA ARG A 340 27.15 4.67 -8.75
C ARG A 340 28.42 5.34 -9.28
N HIS A 341 28.66 6.59 -8.89
CA HIS A 341 29.81 7.36 -9.34
C HIS A 341 30.40 8.17 -8.17
N LYS A 342 31.74 8.20 -8.07
CA LYS A 342 32.49 8.98 -7.08
C LYS A 342 33.61 9.72 -7.81
N ARG A 343 33.68 11.05 -7.64
CA ARG A 343 34.72 11.89 -8.24
C ARG A 343 35.24 12.87 -7.19
N SER A 344 36.55 13.11 -7.20
CA SER A 344 37.16 14.15 -6.36
C SER A 344 36.89 15.51 -6.98
N LEU A 345 36.59 16.51 -6.16
CA LEU A 345 36.47 17.91 -6.57
C LEU A 345 37.79 18.59 -6.21
N GLU A 346 38.63 18.87 -7.21
CA GLU A 346 40.03 19.24 -6.99
C GLU A 346 40.24 20.72 -6.64
N THR A 347 39.30 21.62 -6.99
CA THR A 347 39.51 23.07 -6.87
C THR A 347 38.32 23.86 -6.32
N ARG A 348 37.17 23.89 -7.03
CA ARG A 348 36.02 24.72 -6.65
C ARG A 348 34.74 23.90 -6.48
N THR A 349 34.05 24.09 -5.36
CA THR A 349 32.74 23.49 -5.06
C THR A 349 31.58 24.39 -5.50
N THR A 350 31.73 25.07 -6.65
CA THR A 350 30.65 25.88 -7.22
C THR A 350 29.59 24.99 -7.84
N ALA A 351 28.35 25.48 -7.82
CA ALA A 351 27.23 24.79 -8.42
C ALA A 351 27.42 24.47 -9.92
N GLU A 352 28.08 25.37 -10.64
CA GLU A 352 28.42 25.18 -12.05
C GLU A 352 29.36 24.01 -12.27
N HIS A 353 30.45 23.95 -11.51
CA HIS A 353 31.44 22.90 -11.64
C HIS A 353 30.85 21.53 -11.26
N ILE A 354 30.05 21.48 -10.21
CA ILE A 354 29.33 20.26 -9.80
C ILE A 354 28.35 19.83 -10.90
N PHE A 355 27.61 20.77 -11.50
CA PHE A 355 26.70 20.46 -12.60
C PHE A 355 27.43 19.93 -13.84
N GLN A 356 28.56 20.54 -14.23
CA GLN A 356 29.35 20.08 -15.38
C GLN A 356 29.84 18.64 -15.21
N LEU A 357 30.29 18.27 -14.01
CA LEU A 357 30.71 16.90 -13.71
C LEU A 357 29.55 15.90 -13.75
N LEU A 358 28.38 16.30 -13.24
CA LEU A 358 27.16 15.49 -13.35
C LEU A 358 26.71 15.35 -14.81
N ASN A 359 26.77 16.43 -15.59
CA ASN A 359 26.39 16.44 -16.99
C ASN A 359 27.28 15.52 -17.83
N ALA A 360 28.61 15.61 -17.63
CA ALA A 360 29.57 14.70 -18.25
C ALA A 360 29.25 13.25 -17.91
N PHE A 361 29.01 12.93 -16.64
CA PHE A 361 28.65 11.58 -16.21
C PHE A 361 27.36 11.06 -16.87
N ILE A 362 26.32 11.88 -16.96
CA ILE A 362 25.04 11.51 -17.60
C ILE A 362 25.26 11.21 -19.09
N HIS A 363 25.98 12.08 -19.81
CA HIS A 363 26.26 11.87 -21.23
C HIS A 363 27.17 10.67 -21.50
N GLU A 364 28.27 10.52 -20.74
CA GLU A 364 29.19 9.37 -20.83
C GLU A 364 28.48 8.02 -20.61
N ASN A 365 27.39 8.03 -19.86
CA ASN A 365 26.62 6.83 -19.54
C ASN A 365 25.40 6.59 -20.45
N GLY A 366 25.24 7.41 -21.50
CA GLY A 366 24.10 7.33 -22.43
C GLY A 366 22.76 7.64 -21.77
N LEU A 367 22.77 8.41 -20.67
CA LEU A 367 21.58 8.80 -19.93
C LEU A 367 21.04 10.13 -20.48
N ASP A 368 19.72 10.30 -20.41
CA ASP A 368 19.02 11.50 -20.90
C ASP A 368 18.40 12.25 -19.72
N TRP A 369 18.76 13.54 -19.59
CA TRP A 369 18.21 14.44 -18.59
C TRP A 369 16.68 14.57 -18.68
N LYS A 370 16.08 14.42 -19.86
CA LYS A 370 14.61 14.46 -20.02
C LYS A 370 13.90 13.34 -19.25
N LYS A 371 14.61 12.28 -18.88
CA LYS A 371 14.10 11.16 -18.07
C LYS A 371 14.35 11.35 -16.57
N CYS A 372 15.00 12.45 -16.16
CA CYS A 372 15.27 12.76 -14.76
C CYS A 372 13.99 13.24 -14.06
N VAL A 373 13.42 12.40 -13.21
CA VAL A 373 12.19 12.71 -12.46
C VAL A 373 12.45 13.39 -11.11
N GLY A 374 13.66 13.26 -10.56
CA GLY A 374 13.98 13.90 -9.29
C GLY A 374 15.43 13.81 -8.86
N VAL A 375 15.82 14.76 -8.00
CA VAL A 375 17.18 14.94 -7.47
C VAL A 375 17.10 15.18 -5.97
N CYS A 376 17.92 14.49 -5.18
CA CYS A 376 18.01 14.65 -3.73
C CYS A 376 19.39 15.20 -3.34
N THR A 377 19.44 16.29 -2.56
CA THR A 377 20.71 16.89 -2.08
C THR A 377 20.61 17.34 -0.62
N ASP A 378 21.74 17.55 0.04
CA ASP A 378 21.86 17.98 1.45
C ASP A 378 21.36 19.40 1.75
N GLY A 379 21.00 20.20 0.75
CA GLY A 379 20.45 21.53 0.98
C GLY A 379 21.48 22.64 1.03
N ALA A 380 22.77 22.35 0.85
CA ALA A 380 23.81 23.36 0.80
C ALA A 380 23.51 24.42 -0.27
N ARG A 381 23.90 25.68 -0.03
CA ARG A 381 23.60 26.81 -0.94
C ARG A 381 24.07 26.54 -2.38
N ALA A 382 25.21 25.86 -2.56
CA ALA A 382 25.69 25.47 -3.87
C ALA A 382 24.78 24.44 -4.57
N MET A 383 24.06 23.60 -3.82
CA MET A 383 23.14 22.60 -4.37
C MET A 383 21.75 23.17 -4.64
N THR A 384 21.24 24.05 -3.76
CA THR A 384 19.84 24.51 -3.75
C THR A 384 19.63 25.98 -4.07
N GLY A 385 20.70 26.72 -4.34
CA GLY A 385 20.64 28.16 -4.61
C GLY A 385 19.59 28.52 -5.68
N ARG A 386 18.70 29.45 -5.35
CA ARG A 386 17.52 29.81 -6.15
C ARG A 386 17.86 30.16 -7.61
N ASN A 387 18.98 30.84 -7.83
CA ASN A 387 19.37 31.36 -9.15
C ASN A 387 20.59 30.63 -9.74
N SER A 388 21.37 29.93 -8.92
CA SER A 388 22.66 29.39 -9.37
C SER A 388 22.96 27.98 -8.87
N GLY A 389 22.11 27.38 -8.04
CA GLY A 389 22.34 26.06 -7.45
C GLY A 389 22.28 24.92 -8.46
N VAL A 390 22.90 23.79 -8.12
CA VAL A 390 22.92 22.58 -8.97
C VAL A 390 21.50 22.13 -9.34
N ALA A 391 20.57 22.12 -8.39
CA ALA A 391 19.17 21.76 -8.65
C ALA A 391 18.49 22.72 -9.65
N THR A 392 18.82 24.01 -9.60
CA THR A 392 18.30 25.01 -10.55
C THR A 392 18.84 24.76 -11.94
N ARG A 393 20.15 24.51 -12.08
CA ARG A 393 20.80 24.18 -13.35
C ARG A 393 20.28 22.86 -13.96
N ILE A 394 20.02 21.85 -13.12
CA ILE A 394 19.40 20.60 -13.59
C ILE A 394 17.97 20.85 -14.10
N ARG A 395 17.21 21.77 -13.46
CA ARG A 395 15.85 22.10 -13.90
C ARG A 395 15.82 22.75 -15.29
N GLU A 396 16.89 23.46 -15.69
CA GLU A 396 17.00 24.04 -17.04
C GLU A 396 17.09 22.95 -18.12
N VAL A 397 17.78 21.84 -17.84
CA VAL A 397 17.90 20.70 -18.78
C VAL A 397 16.83 19.61 -18.57
N ALA A 398 16.16 19.61 -17.42
CA ALA A 398 15.10 18.68 -17.03
C ALA A 398 13.95 19.41 -16.31
N PRO A 399 13.00 20.03 -17.05
CA PRO A 399 11.94 20.86 -16.47
C PRO A 399 11.00 20.11 -15.50
N GLU A 400 10.78 18.82 -15.75
CA GLU A 400 9.92 17.94 -14.93
C GLU A 400 10.59 17.44 -13.65
N MET A 401 11.87 17.74 -13.44
CA MET A 401 12.66 17.27 -12.30
C MET A 401 12.17 17.91 -10.99
N ARG A 402 11.86 17.06 -10.00
CA ARG A 402 11.54 17.48 -8.63
C ARG A 402 12.74 17.36 -7.71
N TRP A 403 13.08 18.46 -7.05
CA TRP A 403 14.12 18.46 -6.03
C TRP A 403 13.55 18.08 -4.66
N THR A 404 14.25 17.19 -3.95
CA THR A 404 13.96 16.84 -2.56
C THR A 404 15.18 17.09 -1.67
N HIS A 405 14.92 17.52 -0.45
CA HIS A 405 15.98 17.75 0.54
C HIS A 405 16.30 16.43 1.26
N CYS A 406 17.58 16.15 1.48
CA CYS A 406 18.04 14.91 2.12
C CYS A 406 17.47 14.77 3.53
N SER A 407 16.70 13.69 3.78
CA SER A 407 16.07 13.41 5.08
C SER A 407 17.09 13.34 6.21
N ILE A 408 18.25 12.73 5.98
CA ILE A 408 19.33 12.62 6.98
C ILE A 408 19.86 14.00 7.37
N HIS A 409 20.00 14.90 6.38
CA HIS A 409 20.42 16.27 6.67
C HIS A 409 19.32 17.07 7.39
N ARG A 410 18.05 16.86 7.04
CA ARG A 410 16.91 17.48 7.76
C ARG A 410 16.85 17.06 9.22
N GLU A 411 17.04 15.78 9.48
CA GLU A 411 17.10 15.23 10.84
C GLU A 411 18.27 15.87 11.62
N ALA A 412 19.46 15.92 11.02
CA ALA A 412 20.62 16.58 11.64
C ALA A 412 20.38 18.08 11.94
N LEU A 413 19.66 18.80 11.06
CA LEU A 413 19.29 20.19 11.30
C LEU A 413 18.19 20.34 12.37
N ALA A 414 17.26 19.40 12.45
CA ALA A 414 16.21 19.40 13.46
C ALA A 414 16.80 19.19 14.86
N VAL A 415 17.77 18.28 15.01
CA VAL A 415 18.50 18.06 16.27
C VAL A 415 19.20 19.34 16.75
N LYS A 416 19.77 20.15 15.84
CA LYS A 416 20.40 21.42 16.19
C LYS A 416 19.45 22.47 16.75
N LYS A 417 18.14 22.36 16.51
CA LYS A 417 17.11 23.31 16.94
C LYS A 417 16.11 22.70 17.93
N MET A 418 16.45 21.56 18.50
CA MET A 418 15.60 20.82 19.42
C MET A 418 15.53 21.55 20.78
N PRO A 419 14.36 21.59 21.44
CA PRO A 419 14.23 22.10 22.80
C PRO A 419 15.14 21.35 23.78
N ASP A 420 15.64 22.03 24.80
CA ASP A 420 16.62 21.46 25.74
C ASP A 420 16.10 20.19 26.45
N ASP A 421 14.80 20.12 26.75
CA ASP A 421 14.18 18.93 27.34
C ASP A 421 14.33 17.69 26.45
N LEU A 422 14.03 17.81 25.16
CA LEU A 422 14.19 16.71 24.19
C LEU A 422 15.67 16.45 23.87
N LYS A 423 16.49 17.50 23.83
CA LYS A 423 17.94 17.38 23.62
C LYS A 423 18.58 16.59 24.75
N SER A 424 18.17 16.79 26.00
CA SER A 424 18.70 16.07 27.16
C SER A 424 18.43 14.55 27.08
N VAL A 425 17.26 14.16 26.57
CA VAL A 425 16.91 12.76 26.32
C VAL A 425 17.75 12.19 25.19
N LEU A 426 17.93 12.94 24.10
CA LEU A 426 18.78 12.54 22.98
C LEU A 426 20.25 12.39 23.40
N ASP A 427 20.79 13.36 24.15
CA ASP A 427 22.15 13.32 24.70
C ASP A 427 22.35 12.12 25.61
N SER A 428 21.33 11.75 26.39
CA SER A 428 21.35 10.55 27.24
C SER A 428 21.40 9.27 26.39
N ALA A 429 20.59 9.19 25.33
CA ALA A 429 20.62 8.07 24.39
C ALA A 429 21.98 7.97 23.68
N VAL A 430 22.54 9.10 23.23
CA VAL A 430 23.86 9.16 22.58
C VAL A 430 24.97 8.74 23.55
N LYS A 431 24.95 9.21 24.80
CA LYS A 431 25.88 8.76 25.85
C LYS A 431 25.80 7.26 26.09
N THR A 432 24.61 6.68 26.16
CA THR A 432 24.42 5.24 26.33
C THR A 432 24.97 4.46 25.12
N VAL A 433 24.66 4.88 23.90
CA VAL A 433 25.20 4.25 22.67
C VAL A 433 26.73 4.33 22.65
N ASN A 434 27.30 5.49 22.99
CA ASN A 434 28.74 5.69 23.05
C ASN A 434 29.39 4.84 24.14
N PHE A 435 28.78 4.70 25.32
CA PHE A 435 29.28 3.82 26.38
C PHE A 435 29.30 2.35 25.94
N ILE A 436 28.22 1.88 25.30
CA ILE A 436 28.11 0.51 24.78
C ILE A 436 29.18 0.27 23.71
N LYS A 437 29.43 1.26 22.85
CA LYS A 437 30.42 1.16 21.75
C LYS A 437 31.85 1.44 22.17
N SER A 438 32.07 2.09 23.31
CA SER A 438 33.42 2.47 23.78
C SER A 438 34.33 1.27 24.03
N ARG A 439 33.75 0.10 24.35
CA ARG A 439 34.49 -1.14 24.64
C ARG A 439 33.88 -2.33 23.90
N PRO A 440 34.70 -3.19 23.26
CA PRO A 440 34.22 -4.41 22.60
C PRO A 440 33.48 -5.38 23.53
N MET A 441 33.80 -5.38 24.83
CA MET A 441 33.10 -6.20 25.82
C MET A 441 31.65 -5.71 26.04
N ASN A 442 31.44 -4.41 26.17
CA ASN A 442 30.11 -3.83 26.37
C ASN A 442 29.20 -4.08 25.16
N ALA A 443 29.74 -3.96 23.94
CA ALA A 443 28.99 -4.26 22.72
C ALA A 443 28.58 -5.74 22.63
N ARG A 444 29.42 -6.67 23.08
CA ARG A 444 29.09 -8.11 23.16
C ARG A 444 28.03 -8.40 24.22
N LEU A 445 28.16 -7.82 25.41
CA LEU A 445 27.15 -7.96 26.47
C LEU A 445 25.80 -7.38 26.05
N PHE A 446 25.80 -6.23 25.37
CA PHE A 446 24.60 -5.63 24.82
C PHE A 446 23.94 -6.49 23.73
N HIS A 447 24.74 -7.16 22.89
CA HIS A 447 24.24 -8.11 21.89
C HIS A 447 23.52 -9.29 22.56
N VAL A 448 24.13 -9.90 23.59
CA VAL A 448 23.52 -11.01 24.35
C VAL A 448 22.22 -10.55 25.01
N LEU A 449 22.21 -9.37 25.64
CA LEU A 449 21.01 -8.78 26.22
C LEU A 449 19.91 -8.58 25.16
N CYS A 450 20.27 -8.10 23.96
CA CYS A 450 19.32 -7.93 22.86
C CYS A 450 18.75 -9.26 22.36
N ASP A 451 19.58 -10.31 22.26
CA ASP A 451 19.16 -11.65 21.87
C ASP A 451 18.19 -12.25 22.89
N GLU A 452 18.50 -12.15 24.18
CA GLU A 452 17.63 -12.65 25.28
C GLU A 452 16.27 -11.93 25.31
N MET A 453 16.24 -10.64 24.97
CA MET A 453 15.01 -9.86 24.87
C MET A 453 14.28 -10.02 23.53
N GLY A 454 14.79 -10.84 22.60
CA GLY A 454 14.18 -11.04 21.28
C GLY A 454 14.19 -9.80 20.38
N SER A 455 15.17 -8.91 20.55
CA SER A 455 15.34 -7.72 19.71
C SER A 455 15.82 -8.10 18.31
N GLU A 456 15.19 -7.56 17.27
CA GLU A 456 15.65 -7.74 15.88
C GLU A 456 16.97 -7.02 15.57
N HIS A 457 17.33 -6.03 16.39
CA HIS A 457 18.54 -5.25 16.24
C HIS A 457 19.46 -5.50 17.42
N VAL A 458 20.50 -6.28 17.15
CA VAL A 458 21.48 -6.76 18.14
C VAL A 458 22.77 -5.93 18.15
N GLN A 459 22.87 -4.96 17.23
CA GLN A 459 24.01 -4.07 17.12
C GLN A 459 23.56 -2.61 16.92
N LEU A 460 24.17 -1.71 17.67
CA LEU A 460 23.97 -0.27 17.50
C LEU A 460 24.82 0.26 16.33
N LEU A 461 24.32 1.25 15.60
CA LEU A 461 25.12 2.00 14.63
C LEU A 461 25.91 3.10 15.36
N LEU A 462 27.10 3.43 14.86
CA LEU A 462 27.90 4.53 15.40
C LEU A 462 27.16 5.86 15.17
N HIS A 463 26.84 6.55 16.26
CA HIS A 463 26.53 7.97 16.22
C HIS A 463 27.86 8.72 16.33
N THR A 464 28.38 9.26 15.22
CA THR A 464 29.53 10.18 15.30
C THR A 464 29.01 11.54 15.73
N GLU A 465 29.10 11.86 17.02
CA GLU A 465 29.16 13.26 17.43
C GLU A 465 30.43 13.88 16.80
N LYS A 466 30.22 14.72 15.80
CA LYS A 466 31.10 15.86 15.54
C LYS A 466 30.25 17.10 15.30
N ALA A 467 29.65 17.56 16.38
CA ALA A 467 29.56 18.98 16.64
C ALA A 467 30.40 19.26 17.90
N ALA A 468 31.71 19.03 17.76
CA ALA A 468 32.66 19.62 18.68
C ALA A 468 32.54 21.13 18.52
N SER A 469 32.29 21.80 19.64
CA SER A 469 32.69 23.16 19.91
C SER A 469 34.05 23.49 19.27
N VAL A 470 34.04 24.37 18.26
CA VAL A 470 34.78 25.64 18.17
C VAL A 470 34.00 26.54 17.22
#